data_AF-A0A966CEA7-F1
#
_entry.id   AF-A0A966CEA7-F1
#
_cell.length_a   1.000
_cell.length_b   1.000
_cell.length_c   1.000
_cell.angle_alpha   90.00
_cell.angle_beta   90.00
_cell.angle_gamma   90.00
#
_symmetry.space_group_name_H-M   'P 1'
#
loop_
_entity.id
_entity.type
_entity.pdbx_description
1 polymer ?
#
loop_
_entity_poly.entity_id
_entity_poly.type
_entity_poly.pdbx_seq_one_letter_code
_entity_poly.pdbx_strand_id
1 'polypeptide(L)'
;MMKYTKPSETIISDKLTQAINNGYISITDDNRTIKYLQLNHNELFTDPEEKVRAEYYVDLINKYDYSKNRIELESEMPDRTPERYADIVIYEDDEKKKPYIVVECKKDGISDAEFEQAT
;
A
#
# COMPACT_ATOMS: atom_id res chain seq x y z
N MET A 1 19.87 30.91 -17.51
CA MET A 1 19.49 29.61 -18.09
C MET A 1 18.81 28.78 -17.01
N MET A 2 17.49 28.62 -17.08
CA MET A 2 16.76 27.69 -16.21
C MET A 2 17.22 26.27 -16.56
N LYS A 3 17.78 25.55 -15.59
CA LYS A 3 18.07 24.12 -15.73
C LYS A 3 16.73 23.39 -15.64
N TYR A 4 16.23 22.91 -16.77
CA TYR A 4 15.15 21.94 -16.79
C TYR A 4 15.70 20.63 -16.20
N THR A 5 15.32 20.31 -14.97
CA THR A 5 15.54 18.98 -14.39
C THR A 5 14.48 18.05 -14.98
N LYS A 6 14.89 17.00 -15.69
CA LYS A 6 13.96 15.92 -16.08
C LYS A 6 13.24 15.40 -14.81
N PRO A 7 11.94 15.09 -14.86
CA PRO A 7 11.33 14.31 -13.79
C PRO A 7 12.14 13.03 -13.64
N SER A 8 12.59 12.73 -12.42
CA SER A 8 13.27 11.47 -12.13
C SER A 8 12.35 10.33 -12.55
N GLU A 9 12.80 9.46 -13.45
CA GLU A 9 12.10 8.21 -13.75
C GLU A 9 11.91 7.47 -12.42
N THR A 10 10.64 7.26 -12.03
CA THR A 10 10.33 6.45 -10.85
C THR A 10 10.80 5.03 -11.16
N ILE A 11 11.87 4.59 -10.50
CA ILE A 11 12.32 3.21 -10.61
C ILE A 11 11.30 2.35 -9.86
N ILE A 12 10.59 1.50 -10.59
CA ILE A 12 9.70 0.47 -10.03
C ILE A 12 10.59 -0.62 -9.43
N SER A 13 10.33 -1.02 -8.19
CA SER A 13 11.11 -2.07 -7.54
C SER A 13 10.83 -3.46 -8.11
N ASP A 14 11.77 -4.38 -7.95
CA ASP A 14 11.63 -5.77 -8.42
C ASP A 14 10.36 -6.45 -7.85
N LYS A 15 9.98 -6.12 -6.61
CA LYS A 15 8.75 -6.61 -5.99
C LYS A 15 7.51 -6.16 -6.75
N LEU A 16 7.42 -4.86 -7.06
CA LEU A 16 6.30 -4.31 -7.80
C LEU A 16 6.28 -4.81 -9.25
N THR A 17 7.46 -4.99 -9.88
CA THR A 17 7.56 -5.63 -11.20
C THR A 17 6.99 -7.06 -11.17
N GLN A 18 7.33 -7.87 -10.16
CA GLN A 18 6.76 -9.20 -9.99
C GLN A 18 5.25 -9.16 -9.79
N ALA A 19 4.75 -8.23 -8.98
CA ALA A 19 3.33 -8.08 -8.72
C ALA A 19 2.51 -7.65 -9.94
N ILE A 20 3.09 -6.81 -10.81
CA ILE A 20 2.52 -6.47 -12.12
C ILE A 20 2.43 -7.72 -13.00
N ASN A 21 3.51 -8.50 -13.09
CA ASN A 21 3.55 -9.74 -13.88
C ASN A 21 2.56 -10.80 -13.38
N ASN A 22 2.37 -10.88 -12.06
CA ASN A 22 1.41 -11.80 -11.43
C ASN A 22 -0.04 -11.29 -11.48
N GLY A 23 -0.27 -10.07 -11.97
CA GLY A 23 -1.60 -9.48 -12.06
C GLY A 23 -2.22 -9.14 -10.71
N TYR A 24 -1.41 -8.79 -9.70
CA TYR A 24 -1.91 -8.28 -8.42
C TYR A 24 -2.17 -6.78 -8.48
N ILE A 25 -1.31 -6.07 -9.22
CA ILE A 25 -1.38 -4.63 -9.39
C ILE A 25 -1.18 -4.24 -10.85
N SER A 26 -1.56 -3.02 -11.21
CA SER A 26 -1.04 -2.34 -12.39
C SER A 26 -0.69 -0.89 -12.04
N ILE A 27 0.28 -0.31 -12.75
CA ILE A 27 0.67 1.09 -12.60
C ILE A 27 0.48 1.74 -13.97
N THR A 28 -0.10 2.95 -14.01
CA THR A 28 -0.32 3.70 -15.25
C THR A 28 1.01 4.08 -15.90
N ASP A 29 1.03 4.26 -17.23
CA ASP A 29 2.25 4.59 -17.98
C ASP A 29 2.92 5.89 -17.51
N ASP A 30 2.16 6.82 -16.93
CA ASP A 30 2.66 8.07 -16.35
C ASP A 30 3.17 7.93 -14.90
N ASN A 31 3.16 6.71 -14.35
CA ASN A 31 3.54 6.36 -12.98
C ASN A 31 2.78 7.13 -11.89
N ARG A 32 1.56 7.60 -12.17
CA ARG A 32 0.77 8.37 -11.19
C ARG A 32 -0.21 7.53 -10.39
N THR A 33 -0.75 6.48 -10.98
CA THR A 33 -1.81 5.69 -10.36
C THR A 33 -1.42 4.25 -10.28
N ILE A 34 -1.57 3.66 -9.10
CA ILE A 34 -1.53 2.22 -8.88
C ILE A 34 -2.96 1.70 -8.76
N LYS A 35 -3.22 0.51 -9.32
CA LYS A 35 -4.49 -0.20 -9.22
C LYS A 35 -4.26 -1.56 -8.60
N TYR A 36 -4.97 -1.86 -7.51
CA TYR A 36 -5.00 -3.16 -6.86
C TYR A 36 -6.10 -4.00 -7.50
N LEU A 37 -5.73 -4.91 -8.39
CA LEU A 37 -6.65 -5.48 -9.38
C LEU A 37 -7.76 -6.32 -8.75
N GLN A 38 -7.46 -7.12 -7.74
CA GLN A 38 -8.45 -7.96 -7.05
C GLN A 38 -9.31 -7.20 -6.06
N LEU A 39 -8.76 -6.11 -5.50
CA LEU A 39 -9.47 -5.26 -4.55
C LEU A 39 -10.34 -4.21 -5.25
N ASN A 40 -10.17 -4.04 -6.56
CA ASN A 40 -10.82 -2.97 -7.34
C ASN A 40 -10.56 -1.59 -6.72
N HIS A 41 -9.35 -1.38 -6.20
CA HIS A 41 -8.93 -0.16 -5.51
C HIS A 41 -7.84 0.57 -6.30
N ASN A 42 -7.76 1.89 -6.17
CA ASN A 42 -6.74 2.70 -6.84
C ASN A 42 -6.26 3.84 -5.95
N GLU A 43 -4.97 4.15 -6.06
CA GLU A 43 -4.31 5.18 -5.26
C GLU A 43 -3.25 5.96 -6.05
N LEU A 44 -2.83 7.08 -5.48
CA LEU A 44 -1.76 7.91 -6.03
C LEU A 44 -0.39 7.28 -5.75
N PHE A 45 0.19 6.62 -6.75
CA PHE A 45 1.52 6.00 -6.64
C PHE A 45 2.65 7.02 -6.42
N THR A 46 2.39 8.32 -6.63
CA THR A 46 3.34 9.38 -6.27
C THR A 46 3.43 9.64 -4.78
N ASP A 47 2.46 9.18 -3.98
CA ASP A 47 2.52 9.26 -2.53
C ASP A 47 3.63 8.33 -2.01
N PRO A 48 4.59 8.84 -1.22
CA PRO A 48 5.66 8.00 -0.66
C PRO A 48 5.14 6.91 0.30
N GLU A 49 4.03 7.13 1.02
CA GLU A 49 3.45 6.10 1.90
C GLU A 49 2.78 5.00 1.06
N GLU A 50 2.12 5.37 -0.04
CA GLU A 50 1.51 4.42 -0.98
C GLU A 50 2.55 3.48 -1.61
N LYS A 51 3.76 3.97 -1.90
CA LYS A 51 4.84 3.09 -2.41
C LYS A 51 5.21 2.01 -1.40
N VAL A 52 5.29 2.37 -0.12
CA VAL A 52 5.58 1.44 0.97
C VAL A 52 4.41 0.46 1.15
N ARG A 53 3.17 0.97 1.14
CA ARG A 53 1.94 0.17 1.19
C ARG A 53 1.89 -0.87 0.07
N ALA A 54 2.17 -0.46 -1.17
CA ALA A 54 2.18 -1.34 -2.33
C ALA A 54 3.22 -2.46 -2.21
N GLU A 55 4.46 -2.14 -1.81
CA GLU A 55 5.49 -3.16 -1.60
C GLU A 55 5.13 -4.12 -0.46
N TYR A 56 4.55 -3.60 0.62
CA TYR A 56 4.17 -4.44 1.76
C TYR A 56 2.96 -5.32 1.45
N TYR A 57 1.98 -4.83 0.69
CA TYR A 57 0.90 -5.64 0.13
C TYR A 57 1.43 -6.84 -0.66
N VAL A 58 2.47 -6.63 -1.47
CA VAL A 58 3.11 -7.70 -2.24
C VAL A 58 3.82 -8.69 -1.32
N ASP A 59 4.51 -8.22 -0.26
CA ASP A 59 5.13 -9.11 0.73
C ASP A 59 4.10 -9.93 1.49
N LEU A 60 2.95 -9.35 1.88
CA LEU A 60 1.86 -10.08 2.53
C LEU A 60 1.43 -11.30 1.71
N ILE A 61 1.33 -11.15 0.39
CA ILE A 61 0.93 -12.22 -0.51
C ILE A 61 2.09 -13.18 -0.78
N ASN A 62 3.23 -12.68 -1.25
CA ASN A 62 4.30 -13.53 -1.80
C ASN A 62 5.23 -14.11 -0.73
N LYS A 63 5.51 -13.34 0.32
CA LYS A 63 6.48 -13.72 1.35
C LYS A 63 5.80 -14.34 2.56
N TYR A 64 4.67 -13.78 2.98
CA TYR A 64 3.95 -14.23 4.17
C TYR A 64 2.76 -15.14 3.87
N ASP A 65 2.48 -15.40 2.59
CA ASP A 65 1.46 -16.34 2.12
C ASP A 65 0.03 -16.04 2.65
N TYR A 66 -0.25 -14.76 2.93
CA TYR A 66 -1.61 -14.35 3.24
C TYR A 66 -2.47 -14.42 1.98
N SER A 67 -3.63 -15.06 2.12
CA SER A 67 -4.66 -15.03 1.07
C SER A 67 -5.06 -13.58 0.79
N LYS A 68 -4.94 -13.16 -0.47
CA LYS A 68 -5.40 -11.87 -0.96
C LYS A 68 -6.88 -11.59 -0.66
N ASN A 69 -7.69 -12.65 -0.51
CA ASN A 69 -9.11 -12.52 -0.15
C ASN A 69 -9.32 -12.07 1.30
N ARG A 70 -8.27 -12.06 2.13
CA ARG A 70 -8.30 -11.62 3.53
C ARG A 70 -7.66 -10.26 3.74
N ILE A 71 -7.28 -9.56 2.68
CA ILE A 71 -6.63 -8.26 2.75
C ILE A 71 -7.62 -7.19 2.28
N GLU A 72 -7.66 -6.07 2.98
CA GLU A 72 -8.33 -4.84 2.57
C GLU A 72 -7.39 -3.66 2.72
N LEU A 73 -7.62 -2.63 1.89
CA LEU A 73 -6.94 -1.35 1.94
C LEU A 73 -7.96 -0.28 2.31
N GLU A 74 -7.49 0.80 2.96
CA GLU A 74 -8.32 1.94 3.33
C GLU A 74 -9.60 1.51 4.08
N SER A 75 -9.43 0.61 5.05
CA SER A 75 -10.56 0.03 5.78
C SER A 75 -10.92 0.92 6.97
N GLU A 76 -12.19 1.31 7.07
CA GLU A 76 -12.67 2.12 8.19
C GLU A 76 -12.55 1.35 9.51
N MET A 77 -11.85 1.94 10.48
CA MET A 77 -11.75 1.34 11.81
C MET A 77 -13.05 1.61 12.59
N PRO A 78 -13.77 0.57 13.05
CA PRO A 78 -14.99 0.76 13.81
C PRO A 78 -14.71 1.52 15.12
N ASP A 79 -15.68 2.32 15.55
CA ASP A 79 -15.72 2.98 16.86
C ASP A 79 -14.61 4.02 17.12
N ARG A 80 -14.16 4.74 16.08
CA ARG A 80 -13.28 5.93 16.24
C ARG A 80 -13.99 7.22 15.84
N THR A 81 -13.84 8.26 16.68
CA THR A 81 -14.24 9.63 16.36
C THR A 81 -13.06 10.57 16.62
N PRO A 82 -12.55 11.30 15.61
CA PRO A 82 -12.97 11.26 14.20
C PRO A 82 -12.71 9.90 13.54
N GLU A 83 -13.44 9.64 12.45
CA GLU A 83 -13.25 8.44 11.61
C GLU A 83 -11.78 8.30 11.23
N ARG A 84 -11.25 7.08 11.34
CA ARG A 84 -9.88 6.75 10.95
C ARG A 84 -9.91 5.52 10.06
N TYR A 85 -9.12 5.57 9.00
CA TYR A 85 -8.93 4.47 8.08
C TYR A 85 -7.56 3.86 8.35
N ALA A 86 -7.51 2.53 8.33
CA ALA A 86 -6.26 1.80 8.37
C ALA A 86 -5.77 1.54 6.94
N ASP A 87 -4.47 1.69 6.73
CA ASP A 87 -3.86 1.51 5.42
C ASP A 87 -4.03 0.09 4.87
N ILE A 88 -3.79 -0.92 5.72
CA ILE A 88 -4.04 -2.34 5.38
C ILE A 88 -4.65 -3.05 6.58
N VAL A 89 -5.71 -3.81 6.35
CA VAL A 89 -6.29 -4.75 7.32
C VAL A 89 -6.18 -6.17 6.77
N ILE A 90 -5.65 -7.07 7.59
CA ILE A 90 -5.65 -8.51 7.34
C ILE A 90 -6.66 -9.17 8.28
N TYR A 91 -7.54 -9.99 7.76
CA TYR A 91 -8.59 -10.69 8.51
C TYR A 91 -8.20 -12.14 8.85
N GLU A 92 -8.79 -12.70 9.91
CA GLU A 92 -8.53 -14.08 10.34
C GLU A 92 -8.93 -15.11 9.27
N ASP A 93 -10.03 -14.83 8.55
CA ASP A 93 -10.60 -15.70 7.54
C ASP A 93 -11.20 -14.92 6.35
N ASP A 94 -11.69 -15.66 5.36
CA ASP A 94 -12.26 -15.11 4.12
C ASP A 94 -13.63 -14.45 4.34
N GLU A 95 -14.28 -14.60 5.52
CA GLU A 95 -15.52 -13.89 5.84
C GLU A 95 -15.29 -12.44 6.23
N LYS A 96 -14.03 -12.06 6.52
CA LYS A 96 -13.60 -10.71 6.88
C LYS A 96 -14.38 -10.07 8.04
N LYS A 97 -14.78 -10.87 9.02
CA LYS A 97 -15.53 -10.38 10.19
C LYS A 97 -14.65 -9.90 11.33
N LYS A 98 -13.42 -10.41 11.41
CA LYS A 98 -12.51 -10.15 12.52
C LYS A 98 -11.15 -9.70 12.00
N PRO A 99 -10.82 -8.40 12.12
CA PRO A 99 -9.46 -7.91 11.87
C PRO A 99 -8.46 -8.69 12.74
N TYR A 100 -7.40 -9.16 12.10
CA TYR A 100 -6.32 -9.91 12.74
C TYR A 100 -5.06 -9.04 12.89
N ILE A 101 -4.72 -8.30 11.82
CA ILE A 101 -3.58 -7.38 11.79
C ILE A 101 -4.02 -6.07 11.15
N VAL A 102 -3.59 -4.97 11.74
CA VAL A 102 -3.72 -3.61 11.20
C VAL A 102 -2.33 -3.12 10.89
N VAL A 103 -2.12 -2.59 9.70
CA VAL A 103 -0.84 -2.03 9.25
C VAL A 103 -1.06 -0.56 8.94
N GLU A 104 -0.15 0.27 9.43
CA GLU A 104 -0.02 1.67 9.06
C GLU A 104 1.33 1.86 8.36
N CYS A 105 1.29 2.40 7.15
CA CYS A 105 2.44 2.67 6.31
C CYS A 105 2.89 4.12 6.53
N LYS A 106 4.21 4.31 6.44
CA LYS A 106 4.85 5.62 6.49
C LYS A 106 5.86 5.68 5.37
N LYS A 107 6.24 6.88 4.95
CA LYS A 107 7.31 7.06 3.97
C LYS A 107 8.59 6.34 4.42
N ASP A 108 9.38 5.86 3.48
CA ASP A 108 10.66 5.24 3.81
C ASP A 108 11.61 6.24 4.51
N GLY A 109 12.44 5.74 5.43
CA GLY A 109 13.45 6.53 6.14
C GLY A 109 12.92 7.52 7.18
N ILE A 110 11.73 7.31 7.77
CA ILE A 110 11.33 8.08 8.97
C ILE A 110 12.18 7.71 10.18
N SER A 111 12.35 8.66 11.10
CA SER A 111 12.98 8.41 12.39
C SER A 111 12.01 7.82 13.41
N ASP A 112 12.51 7.07 14.39
CA ASP A 112 11.68 6.46 15.46
C ASP A 112 10.82 7.50 16.23
N ALA A 113 11.32 8.73 16.37
CA ALA A 113 10.59 9.82 17.03
C ALA A 113 9.39 10.35 16.22
N GLU A 114 9.42 10.21 14.88
CA GLU A 114 8.29 10.55 14.01
C GLU A 114 7.23 9.43 13.98
N PHE A 115 7.60 8.20 14.39
CA PHE A 115 6.70 7.06 14.48
C PHE A 115 5.77 7.15 15.69
N GLU A 116 6.28 7.56 16.86
CA GLU A 116 5.49 7.65 18.11
C GLU A 116 4.37 8.70 18.08
N GLN A 117 4.45 9.73 17.22
CA GLN A 117 3.43 10.78 17.12
C GLN A 117 2.23 10.41 16.22
N ALA A 118 2.29 9.27 15.52
CA ALA A 118 1.30 8.89 14.51
C ALA A 118 0.24 7.87 15.00
N THR A 119 0.27 7.46 16.27
CA THR A 119 -0.67 6.47 16.85
C THR A 119 -1.77 7.15 17.67
#